data_AF-A0A933W140-F1
#
_entry.id   AF-A0A933W140-F1
#
_cell.length_a   1.000
_cell.length_b   1.000
_cell.length_c   1.000
_cell.angle_alpha   90.00
_cell.angle_beta   90.00
_cell.angle_gamma   90.00
#
_symmetry.space_group_name_H-M   'P 1'
#
loop_
_entity.id
_entity.type
_entity.pdbx_description
1 polymer ?
#
loop_
_entity_poly.entity_id
_entity_poly.type
_entity_poly.pdbx_seq_one_letter_code
_entity_poly.pdbx_strand_id
1 'polypeptide(L)'
;MSYKNTKRNKVYLNSKDEEGFVLLFAVVLTGLILTMTMGIANLTLKELVFSTSVRDGSDAFFAADAGIECATFQDKLGNDKFPRIGPAVSFSCFGSTINPTYTVPGVNTGQYDFTLTGLNSNALGCAKVTVFKDNNIPPERVVITSRGYNVDCASVSKNKSERRLQFSSSPPIINVALASNGGVASASSEYNSNYASAHAINDGRMGLPWGGGCGSVGCGWTDSTSEAFPFANDWLQVKFNNPKTINRIDVFSVQDTPGGSFAGWVDPTSNPSLTFNNTPPYPNASSHGLIDFQVQYSTTGGAPWTTVPGGNISNNNLIFKSISFAAISNVTDIRVLVTKSADTYSGIVELSAWTP
;
A
#
# COMPACT_ATOMS: atom_id res chain seq x y z
N MET A 1 -56.48 88.42 -65.02
CA MET A 1 -55.58 87.28 -65.31
C MET A 1 -55.63 86.33 -64.12
N SER A 2 -55.59 85.03 -64.40
CA SER A 2 -55.40 83.90 -63.48
C SER A 2 -56.63 83.04 -63.12
N TYR A 3 -56.57 81.85 -63.73
CA TYR A 3 -57.44 80.68 -63.73
C TYR A 3 -57.73 80.08 -62.34
N LYS A 4 -58.86 79.38 -62.20
CA LYS A 4 -58.98 78.29 -61.23
C LYS A 4 -59.47 76.98 -61.85
N ASN A 5 -58.60 75.99 -61.63
CA ASN A 5 -58.52 74.61 -62.12
C ASN A 5 -59.77 73.73 -62.04
N THR A 6 -59.88 72.90 -63.08
CA THR A 6 -60.74 71.72 -63.25
C THR A 6 -60.36 70.59 -62.28
N LYS A 7 -61.35 69.95 -61.65
CA LYS A 7 -61.17 68.80 -60.74
C LYS A 7 -60.81 67.52 -61.51
N ARG A 8 -59.77 66.79 -61.08
CA ARG A 8 -59.46 65.43 -61.54
C ARG A 8 -60.12 64.40 -60.61
N ASN A 9 -60.92 63.49 -61.19
CA ASN A 9 -61.43 62.29 -60.51
C ASN A 9 -60.28 61.28 -60.31
N LYS A 10 -60.10 60.78 -59.08
CA LYS A 10 -59.20 59.67 -58.78
C LYS A 10 -59.93 58.34 -58.99
N VAL A 11 -59.41 57.51 -59.88
CA VAL A 11 -59.77 56.08 -60.01
C VAL A 11 -58.94 55.32 -58.97
N TYR A 12 -59.59 54.56 -58.09
CA TYR A 12 -58.92 53.67 -57.14
C TYR A 12 -58.74 52.30 -57.82
N LEU A 13 -57.49 51.88 -58.02
CA LEU A 13 -57.14 50.52 -58.44
C LEU A 13 -57.13 49.63 -57.19
N ASN A 14 -57.88 48.53 -57.22
CA ASN A 14 -58.00 47.57 -56.13
C ASN A 14 -56.82 46.57 -56.22
N SER A 15 -55.82 46.68 -55.34
CA SER A 15 -54.76 45.67 -55.18
C SER A 15 -55.33 44.49 -54.39
N LYS A 16 -55.18 43.27 -54.90
CA LYS A 16 -55.38 42.06 -54.11
C LYS A 16 -54.04 41.70 -53.47
N ASP A 17 -53.93 41.90 -52.17
CA ASP A 17 -52.74 41.55 -51.40
C ASP A 17 -52.77 40.05 -51.06
N GLU A 18 -51.94 39.25 -51.72
CA GLU A 18 -51.66 37.85 -51.39
C GLU A 18 -50.58 37.80 -50.28
N GLU A 19 -50.90 38.27 -49.07
CA GLU A 19 -49.93 38.37 -47.96
C GLU A 19 -50.48 37.71 -46.69
N GLY A 20 -50.13 36.44 -46.47
CA GLY A 20 -50.56 35.69 -45.27
C GLY A 20 -49.55 34.69 -44.68
N PHE A 21 -48.48 34.31 -45.39
CA PHE A 21 -47.54 33.27 -44.90
C PHE A 21 -46.35 33.83 -44.09
N VAL A 22 -46.03 35.12 -44.26
CA VAL A 22 -44.85 35.76 -43.65
C VAL A 22 -44.90 35.72 -42.12
N LEU A 23 -46.09 35.93 -41.55
CA LEU A 23 -46.29 35.91 -40.09
C LEU A 23 -46.09 34.50 -39.51
N LEU A 24 -46.55 33.47 -40.21
CA LEU A 24 -46.42 32.08 -39.77
C LEU A 24 -44.95 31.62 -39.85
N PHE A 25 -44.23 32.00 -40.89
CA PHE A 25 -42.79 31.77 -41.01
C PHE A 25 -41.99 32.48 -39.91
N ALA A 26 -42.32 33.73 -39.60
CA ALA A 26 -41.68 34.50 -38.53
C ALA A 26 -41.89 33.86 -37.15
N VAL A 27 -43.08 33.35 -36.86
CA VAL A 27 -43.38 32.67 -35.59
C VAL A 27 -42.61 31.34 -35.47
N VAL A 28 -42.52 30.56 -36.55
CA VAL A 28 -41.73 29.31 -36.53
C VAL A 28 -40.24 29.59 -36.36
N LEU A 29 -39.71 30.60 -37.07
CA LEU A 29 -38.30 30.99 -36.97
C LEU A 29 -37.94 31.47 -35.55
N THR A 30 -38.77 32.32 -34.95
CA THR A 30 -38.56 32.77 -33.57
C THR A 30 -38.68 31.64 -32.55
N GLY A 31 -39.58 30.68 -32.77
CA GLY A 31 -39.69 29.47 -31.93
C GLY A 31 -38.44 28.57 -32.00
N LEU A 32 -37.88 28.37 -33.20
CA LEU A 32 -36.63 27.62 -33.38
C LEU A 32 -35.45 28.33 -32.70
N ILE A 33 -35.33 29.64 -32.87
CA ILE A 33 -34.27 30.42 -32.23
C ILE A 33 -34.40 30.38 -30.70
N LEU A 34 -35.62 30.48 -30.16
CA LEU A 34 -35.85 30.42 -28.72
C LEU A 34 -35.46 29.05 -28.14
N THR A 35 -35.84 27.95 -28.80
CA THR A 35 -35.51 26.60 -28.33
C THR A 35 -34.00 26.35 -28.35
N MET A 36 -33.29 26.79 -29.39
CA MET A 36 -31.82 26.72 -29.44
C MET A 36 -31.19 27.55 -28.32
N THR A 37 -31.67 28.77 -28.11
CA THR A 37 -31.14 29.69 -27.09
C THR A 37 -31.35 29.13 -25.68
N MET A 38 -32.55 28.60 -25.37
CA MET A 38 -32.82 27.93 -24.10
C MET A 38 -31.98 26.66 -23.93
N GLY A 39 -31.75 25.91 -25.00
CA GLY A 39 -30.88 24.74 -25.01
C GLY A 39 -29.44 25.10 -24.62
N ILE A 40 -28.87 26.11 -25.25
CA ILE A 40 -27.51 26.59 -24.95
C ILE A 40 -27.44 27.17 -23.52
N ALA A 41 -28.42 27.99 -23.11
CA ALA A 41 -28.45 28.58 -21.77
C ALA A 41 -28.49 27.51 -20.66
N ASN A 42 -29.23 26.42 -20.86
CA ASN A 42 -29.26 25.33 -19.89
C ASN A 42 -27.94 24.56 -19.82
N LEU A 43 -27.26 24.37 -20.95
CA LEU A 43 -25.94 23.74 -20.98
C LEU A 43 -24.91 24.59 -20.24
N THR A 44 -24.86 25.90 -20.54
CA THR A 44 -23.89 26.81 -19.91
C THR A 44 -24.12 26.94 -18.40
N LEU A 45 -25.37 26.97 -17.94
CA LEU A 45 -25.67 26.95 -16.50
C LEU A 45 -25.18 25.68 -15.83
N LYS A 46 -25.34 24.51 -16.47
CA LYS A 46 -24.82 23.25 -15.93
C LYS A 46 -23.30 23.26 -15.88
N GLU A 47 -22.63 23.69 -16.94
CA GLU A 47 -21.17 23.79 -16.98
C GLU A 47 -20.62 24.74 -15.90
N LEU A 48 -21.29 25.88 -15.67
CA LEU A 48 -20.93 26.80 -14.60
C LEU A 48 -21.06 26.16 -13.22
N VAL A 49 -22.16 25.46 -12.96
CA VAL A 49 -22.38 24.75 -11.68
C VAL A 49 -21.37 23.61 -11.48
N PHE A 50 -21.03 22.88 -12.54
CA PHE A 50 -19.96 21.88 -12.47
C PHE A 50 -18.60 22.52 -12.21
N SER A 51 -18.30 23.65 -12.85
CA SER A 51 -17.04 24.39 -12.66
C SER A 51 -16.89 24.89 -11.23
N THR A 52 -17.95 25.45 -10.62
CA THR A 52 -17.92 25.87 -9.22
C THR A 52 -17.79 24.68 -8.28
N SER A 53 -18.47 23.57 -8.55
CA SER A 53 -18.36 22.33 -7.76
C SER A 53 -16.95 21.71 -7.82
N VAL A 54 -16.29 21.75 -8.98
CA VAL A 54 -14.90 21.29 -9.13
C VAL A 54 -13.94 22.17 -8.34
N ARG A 55 -14.08 23.50 -8.44
CA ARG A 55 -13.26 24.45 -7.69
C ARG A 55 -13.45 24.27 -6.17
N ASP A 56 -14.70 24.27 -5.72
CA ASP A 56 -15.05 24.09 -4.31
C ASP A 56 -14.56 22.70 -3.81
N GLY A 57 -14.64 21.67 -4.66
CA GLY A 57 -14.06 20.36 -4.39
C GLY A 57 -12.54 20.37 -4.24
N SER A 58 -11.84 21.20 -5.02
CA SER A 58 -10.39 21.38 -4.92
C SER A 58 -9.99 22.12 -3.63
N ASP A 59 -10.72 23.16 -3.25
CA ASP A 59 -10.47 23.90 -2.00
C ASP A 59 -10.68 22.99 -0.77
N ALA A 60 -11.73 22.18 -0.79
CA ALA A 60 -11.98 21.19 0.25
C ALA A 60 -10.89 20.11 0.30
N PHE A 61 -10.37 19.67 -0.85
CA PHE A 61 -9.27 18.71 -0.91
C PHE A 61 -7.98 19.29 -0.32
N PHE A 62 -7.61 20.52 -0.72
CA PHE A 62 -6.44 21.22 -0.19
C PHE A 62 -6.54 21.42 1.32
N ALA A 63 -7.73 21.76 1.83
CA ALA A 63 -7.94 21.87 3.26
C ALA A 63 -7.75 20.52 3.97
N ALA A 64 -8.26 19.43 3.40
CA ALA A 64 -8.08 18.08 3.95
C ALA A 64 -6.59 17.68 4.00
N ASP A 65 -5.85 18.00 2.93
CA ASP A 65 -4.42 17.74 2.81
C ASP A 65 -3.61 18.51 3.86
N ALA A 66 -3.86 19.81 4.01
CA ALA A 66 -3.25 20.62 5.06
C ALA A 66 -3.51 20.03 6.46
N GLY A 67 -4.72 19.54 6.72
CA GLY A 67 -5.08 18.89 7.99
C GLY A 67 -4.35 17.58 8.24
N ILE A 68 -4.24 16.72 7.23
CA ILE A 68 -3.58 15.41 7.39
C ILE A 68 -2.06 15.55 7.55
N GLU A 69 -1.45 16.49 6.82
CA GLU A 69 -0.01 16.78 6.93
C GLU A 69 0.33 17.38 8.30
N CYS A 70 -0.47 18.33 8.79
CA CYS A 70 -0.32 18.87 10.15
C CYS A 70 -0.38 17.77 11.21
N ALA A 71 -1.39 16.90 11.18
CA ALA A 71 -1.48 15.81 12.15
C ALA A 71 -0.32 14.81 12.03
N THR A 72 0.03 14.41 10.81
CA THR A 72 1.10 13.43 10.58
C THR A 72 2.46 13.97 11.04
N PHE A 73 2.75 15.23 10.75
CA PHE A 73 3.97 15.90 11.21
C PHE A 73 4.04 15.93 12.74
N GLN A 74 2.95 16.30 13.42
CA GLN A 74 2.93 16.40 14.88
C GLN A 74 2.96 15.02 15.58
N ASP A 75 2.44 13.97 14.93
CA ASP A 75 2.55 12.59 15.39
C ASP A 75 3.98 12.04 15.26
N LYS A 76 4.65 12.25 14.11
CA LYS A 76 5.94 11.60 13.82
C LYS A 76 7.17 12.43 14.16
N LEU A 77 7.14 13.73 13.90
CA LEU A 77 8.30 14.62 14.01
C LEU A 77 8.13 15.67 15.12
N GLY A 78 6.91 15.91 15.60
CA GLY A 78 6.58 16.91 16.63
C GLY A 78 6.84 16.50 18.08
N ASN A 79 7.66 15.48 18.35
CA ASN A 79 7.80 14.84 19.66
C ASN A 79 6.48 14.22 20.17
N ASP A 80 5.79 13.46 19.30
CA ASP A 80 4.52 12.75 19.57
C ASP A 80 3.49 13.58 20.35
N LYS A 81 2.93 14.60 19.70
CA LYS A 81 1.90 15.48 20.31
C LYS A 81 0.57 14.78 20.58
N PHE A 82 0.42 13.55 20.09
CA PHE A 82 -0.77 12.73 20.25
C PHE A 82 -0.41 11.46 21.02
N PRO A 83 -0.02 11.56 22.31
CA PRO A 83 0.45 10.40 23.05
C PRO A 83 -0.60 9.28 23.05
N ARG A 84 -0.16 8.04 23.15
CA ARG A 84 -1.04 6.87 23.17
C ARG A 84 -2.21 6.99 24.17
N ILE A 85 -1.88 7.30 25.41
CA ILE A 85 -2.82 7.61 26.49
C ILE A 85 -2.27 8.85 27.20
N GLY A 86 -3.05 9.92 27.23
CA GLY A 86 -2.63 11.14 27.90
C GLY A 86 -3.40 12.37 27.43
N PRO A 87 -3.30 13.48 28.17
CA PRO A 87 -3.92 14.73 27.76
C PRO A 87 -3.29 15.23 26.45
N ALA A 88 -4.12 15.83 25.61
CA ALA A 88 -3.65 16.50 24.40
C ALA A 88 -2.70 17.64 24.74
N VAL A 89 -1.58 17.74 24.02
CA VAL A 89 -0.63 18.84 24.13
C VAL A 89 -0.91 19.84 23.01
N SER A 90 -0.87 21.14 23.31
CA SER A 90 -1.02 22.15 22.28
C SER A 90 0.17 22.17 21.32
N PHE A 91 -0.09 22.47 20.06
CA PHE A 91 0.92 22.59 19.02
C PHE A 91 0.53 23.66 18.00
N SER A 92 1.45 24.00 17.10
CA SER A 92 1.21 24.97 16.04
C SER A 92 1.11 24.29 14.69
N CYS A 93 0.11 24.68 13.91
CA CYS A 93 0.01 24.35 12.49
C CYS A 93 -0.37 25.61 11.71
N PHE A 94 0.38 25.89 10.64
CA PHE A 94 0.17 27.08 9.79
C PHE A 94 0.12 28.40 10.58
N GLY A 95 0.95 28.53 11.63
CA GLY A 95 0.98 29.71 12.50
C GLY A 95 -0.17 29.82 13.51
N SER A 96 -1.15 28.91 13.47
CA SER A 96 -2.26 28.85 14.41
C SER A 96 -1.97 27.89 15.56
N THR A 97 -2.27 28.30 16.80
CA THR A 97 -2.17 27.41 17.97
C THR A 97 -3.40 26.52 18.05
N ILE A 98 -3.17 25.21 18.09
CA ILE A 98 -4.19 24.17 18.12
C ILE A 98 -4.21 23.52 19.50
N ASN A 99 -5.41 23.38 20.05
CA ASN A 99 -5.69 22.68 21.30
C ASN A 99 -6.59 21.48 20.98
N PRO A 100 -6.04 20.26 20.83
CA PRO A 100 -6.85 19.09 20.52
C PRO A 100 -7.72 18.69 21.70
N THR A 101 -8.88 18.10 21.41
CA THR A 101 -9.71 17.42 22.40
C THR A 101 -9.30 15.96 22.44
N TYR A 102 -8.96 15.44 23.63
CA TYR A 102 -8.67 14.03 23.83
C TYR A 102 -9.91 13.27 24.32
N THR A 103 -10.20 12.14 23.71
CA THR A 103 -11.25 11.20 24.15
C THR A 103 -10.72 9.76 24.09
N VAL A 104 -11.39 8.86 24.81
CA VAL A 104 -11.06 7.43 24.87
C VAL A 104 -12.26 6.64 24.35
N PRO A 105 -12.30 6.29 23.05
CA PRO A 105 -13.45 5.60 22.45
C PRO A 105 -13.60 4.13 22.89
N GLY A 106 -12.56 3.53 23.47
CA GLY A 106 -12.54 2.13 23.87
C GLY A 106 -11.32 1.78 24.75
N VAL A 107 -11.19 0.51 25.10
CA VAL A 107 -10.08 0.03 25.94
C VAL A 107 -8.77 0.12 25.14
N ASN A 108 -7.72 0.70 25.74
CA ASN A 108 -6.40 0.91 25.13
C ASN A 108 -6.39 1.73 23.83
N THR A 109 -7.42 2.55 23.59
CA THR A 109 -7.47 3.47 22.45
C THR A 109 -7.37 4.93 22.89
N GLY A 110 -6.98 5.81 21.97
CA GLY A 110 -6.94 7.25 22.17
C GLY A 110 -7.40 7.97 20.92
N GLN A 111 -8.18 9.04 21.07
CA GLN A 111 -8.64 9.85 19.96
C GLN A 111 -8.40 11.34 20.24
N TYR A 112 -7.82 12.03 19.27
CA TYR A 112 -7.56 13.45 19.30
C TYR A 112 -8.28 14.15 18.16
N ASP A 113 -9.16 15.08 18.51
CA ASP A 113 -9.94 15.86 17.56
C ASP A 113 -9.54 17.32 17.60
N PHE A 114 -9.29 17.92 16.44
CA PHE A 114 -9.04 19.35 16.32
C PHE A 114 -9.55 19.89 14.98
N THR A 115 -9.67 21.22 14.90
CA THR A 115 -10.10 21.90 13.69
C THR A 115 -9.06 22.92 13.27
N LEU A 116 -8.69 22.89 11.99
CA LEU A 116 -7.94 23.95 11.34
C LEU A 116 -8.93 24.86 10.60
N THR A 117 -8.76 26.16 10.75
CA THR A 117 -9.56 27.20 10.07
C THR A 117 -8.64 28.11 9.28
N GLY A 118 -9.20 28.91 8.37
CA GLY A 118 -8.39 29.86 7.60
C GLY A 118 -7.53 29.18 6.53
N LEU A 119 -7.91 27.99 6.09
CA LEU A 119 -7.24 27.28 4.99
C LEU A 119 -7.73 27.84 3.65
N ASN A 120 -6.96 27.63 2.58
CA ASN A 120 -7.15 28.19 1.21
C ASN A 120 -6.78 29.67 1.03
N SER A 121 -6.81 30.13 -0.23
CA SER A 121 -6.39 31.48 -0.64
C SER A 121 -7.28 32.61 -0.11
N ASN A 122 -8.52 32.31 0.30
CA ASN A 122 -9.47 33.27 0.85
C ASN A 122 -9.60 33.14 2.38
N ALA A 123 -8.83 32.26 3.02
CA ALA A 123 -8.93 31.93 4.44
C ALA A 123 -10.35 31.51 4.87
N LEU A 124 -11.12 30.91 3.97
CA LEU A 124 -12.48 30.45 4.26
C LEU A 124 -12.56 28.95 4.50
N GLY A 125 -11.61 28.18 3.98
CA GLY A 125 -11.59 26.73 4.11
C GLY A 125 -11.24 26.28 5.52
N CYS A 126 -11.58 25.04 5.84
CA CYS A 126 -11.28 24.45 7.14
C CYS A 126 -11.08 22.94 7.02
N ALA A 127 -10.47 22.33 8.03
CA ALA A 127 -10.34 20.89 8.13
C ALA A 127 -10.63 20.39 9.54
N LYS A 128 -11.52 19.40 9.67
CA LYS A 128 -11.71 18.64 10.90
C LYS A 128 -10.82 17.41 10.87
N VAL A 129 -9.92 17.31 11.83
CA VAL A 129 -8.91 16.26 11.88
C VAL A 129 -9.12 15.41 13.12
N THR A 130 -9.09 14.09 12.92
CA THR A 130 -9.19 13.07 13.97
C THR A 130 -7.96 12.17 13.89
N VAL A 131 -7.19 12.09 14.97
CA VAL A 131 -6.08 11.14 15.14
C VAL A 131 -6.55 10.06 16.11
N PHE A 132 -6.68 8.84 15.63
CA PHE A 132 -7.08 7.68 16.40
C PHE A 132 -5.91 6.73 16.56
N LYS A 133 -5.65 6.27 17.78
CA LYS A 133 -4.61 5.30 18.14
C LYS A 133 -5.24 4.07 18.79
N ASP A 134 -4.88 2.87 18.34
CA ASP A 134 -5.40 1.60 18.84
C ASP A 134 -4.27 0.60 19.07
N ASN A 135 -4.26 0.05 20.29
CA ASN A 135 -3.21 -0.83 20.80
C ASN A 135 -3.64 -2.25 21.07
N ASN A 136 -4.90 -2.54 20.78
CA ASN A 136 -5.36 -3.92 20.77
C ASN A 136 -4.77 -4.68 19.56
N ILE A 137 -4.16 -3.96 18.62
CA ILE A 137 -3.46 -4.48 17.45
C ILE A 137 -1.98 -4.06 17.56
N PRO A 138 -1.05 -4.98 17.89
CA PRO A 138 0.38 -4.69 17.89
C PRO A 138 1.01 -4.88 16.49
N PRO A 139 1.92 -3.99 16.06
CA PRO A 139 2.21 -2.66 16.61
C PRO A 139 1.04 -1.68 16.40
N GLU A 140 1.01 -0.63 17.23
CA GLU A 140 -0.08 0.36 17.34
C GLU A 140 -0.60 0.82 15.99
N ARG A 141 -1.90 0.66 15.80
CA ARG A 141 -2.60 1.17 14.63
C ARG A 141 -2.93 2.64 14.86
N VAL A 142 -2.35 3.51 14.04
CA VAL A 142 -2.64 4.95 14.01
C VAL A 142 -3.47 5.24 12.77
N VAL A 143 -4.60 5.91 12.95
CA VAL A 143 -5.46 6.36 11.87
C VAL A 143 -5.64 7.86 11.98
N ILE A 144 -5.19 8.60 10.97
CA ILE A 144 -5.41 10.03 10.87
C ILE A 144 -6.46 10.25 9.78
N THR A 145 -7.58 10.87 10.13
CA THR A 145 -8.63 11.26 9.19
C THR A 145 -8.72 12.77 9.15
N SER A 146 -8.66 13.36 7.97
CA SER A 146 -8.86 14.79 7.76
C SER A 146 -10.04 15.01 6.82
N ARG A 147 -11.05 15.73 7.28
CA ARG A 147 -12.22 16.16 6.49
C ARG A 147 -12.11 17.64 6.21
N GLY A 148 -11.72 17.97 4.99
CA GLY A 148 -11.59 19.34 4.51
C GLY A 148 -12.88 19.86 3.89
N TYR A 149 -13.09 21.16 4.03
CA TYR A 149 -14.23 21.90 3.51
C TYR A 149 -13.76 23.18 2.81
N ASN A 150 -14.46 23.57 1.74
CA ASN A 150 -14.18 24.81 1.00
C ASN A 150 -14.56 26.10 1.76
N VAL A 151 -15.38 25.94 2.80
CA VAL A 151 -15.88 27.00 3.67
C VAL A 151 -15.68 26.60 5.13
N ASP A 152 -16.03 27.50 6.05
CA ASP A 152 -15.90 27.27 7.48
C ASP A 152 -16.60 25.98 7.95
N CYS A 153 -16.01 25.35 8.96
CA CYS A 153 -16.40 24.03 9.44
C CYS A 153 -17.79 24.01 10.07
N ALA A 154 -18.23 25.14 10.61
CA ALA A 154 -19.57 25.35 11.17
C ALA A 154 -20.56 25.90 10.13
N SER A 155 -20.11 26.26 8.92
CA SER A 155 -21.00 26.75 7.86
C SER A 155 -22.08 25.72 7.50
N VAL A 156 -23.31 26.22 7.37
CA VAL A 156 -24.50 25.50 6.90
C VAL A 156 -24.82 25.81 5.43
N SER A 157 -23.89 26.43 4.71
CA SER A 157 -24.06 26.77 3.29
C SER A 157 -24.37 25.55 2.45
N LYS A 158 -25.30 25.69 1.50
CA LYS A 158 -25.59 24.67 0.49
C LYS A 158 -24.42 24.43 -0.48
N ASN A 159 -23.49 25.38 -0.57
CA ASN A 159 -22.28 25.26 -1.40
C ASN A 159 -21.09 24.66 -0.63
N LYS A 160 -21.35 24.05 0.54
CA LYS A 160 -20.32 23.36 1.31
C LYS A 160 -19.98 22.03 0.65
N SER A 161 -18.76 21.93 0.16
CA SER A 161 -18.15 20.72 -0.36
C SER A 161 -17.26 20.09 0.71
N GLU A 162 -17.28 18.76 0.83
CA GLU A 162 -16.41 18.00 1.73
C GLU A 162 -15.49 17.07 0.92
N ARG A 163 -14.22 16.98 1.34
CA ARG A 163 -13.29 15.94 0.91
C ARG A 163 -12.65 15.30 2.13
N ARG A 164 -12.52 13.98 2.12
CA ARG A 164 -11.91 13.21 3.20
C ARG A 164 -10.62 12.57 2.72
N LEU A 165 -9.55 12.81 3.47
CA LEU A 165 -8.31 12.05 3.39
C LEU A 165 -8.16 11.19 4.64
N GLN A 166 -7.57 10.01 4.48
CA GLN A 166 -7.30 9.11 5.58
C GLN A 166 -5.95 8.44 5.40
N PHE A 167 -5.14 8.52 6.43
CA PHE A 167 -3.91 7.78 6.61
C PHE A 167 -4.16 6.71 7.67
N SER A 168 -3.70 5.49 7.42
CA SER A 168 -3.67 4.42 8.41
C SER A 168 -2.25 3.88 8.41
N SER A 169 -1.57 3.92 9.55
CA SER A 169 -0.32 3.18 9.68
C SER A 169 -0.64 1.70 9.57
N SER A 170 0.03 1.02 8.64
CA SER A 170 0.25 -0.42 8.78
C SER A 170 1.39 -0.60 9.77
N PRO A 171 1.35 -1.63 10.62
CA PRO A 171 2.57 -2.19 11.17
C PRO A 171 3.69 -2.25 10.14
N PRO A 172 4.94 -1.85 10.47
CA PRO A 172 6.07 -2.26 9.67
C PRO A 172 6.07 -3.79 9.61
N ILE A 173 6.19 -4.33 8.39
CA ILE A 173 6.38 -5.76 8.19
C ILE A 173 7.80 -6.08 8.66
N ILE A 174 7.94 -6.76 9.78
CA ILE A 174 9.23 -7.06 10.41
C ILE A 174 9.59 -8.52 10.13
N ASN A 175 10.82 -8.78 9.67
CA ASN A 175 11.37 -10.13 9.62
C ASN A 175 11.75 -10.59 11.03
N VAL A 176 10.88 -11.34 11.70
CA VAL A 176 11.09 -11.80 13.09
C VAL A 176 12.09 -12.95 13.21
N ALA A 177 12.48 -13.57 12.09
CA ALA A 177 13.53 -14.60 12.05
C ALA A 177 14.94 -14.00 11.99
N LEU A 178 15.08 -12.74 11.58
CA LEU A 178 16.36 -12.06 11.41
C LEU A 178 17.17 -12.02 12.71
N ALA A 179 18.47 -12.29 12.63
CA ALA A 179 19.37 -12.30 13.80
C ALA A 179 19.38 -10.95 14.55
N SER A 180 19.39 -9.83 13.81
CA SER A 180 19.34 -8.49 14.41
C SER A 180 17.99 -8.16 15.09
N ASN A 181 16.93 -8.91 14.76
CA ASN A 181 15.64 -8.86 15.46
C ASN A 181 15.54 -9.90 16.59
N GLY A 182 16.64 -10.58 16.92
CA GLY A 182 16.76 -11.54 18.01
C GLY A 182 16.39 -12.98 17.64
N GLY A 183 16.24 -13.30 16.35
CA GLY A 183 16.13 -14.68 15.91
C GLY A 183 17.43 -15.46 16.15
N VAL A 184 17.31 -16.72 16.56
CA VAL A 184 18.45 -17.62 16.76
C VAL A 184 18.25 -18.86 15.90
N ALA A 185 19.10 -19.02 14.89
CA ALA A 185 19.07 -20.19 14.02
C ALA A 185 19.83 -21.38 14.63
N SER A 186 19.35 -22.57 14.33
CA SER A 186 20.04 -23.84 14.59
C SER A 186 19.66 -24.84 13.51
N ALA A 187 20.49 -25.85 13.27
CA ALA A 187 20.22 -26.87 12.28
C ALA A 187 20.45 -28.28 12.81
N SER A 188 19.94 -29.26 12.07
CA SER A 188 20.21 -30.69 12.24
C SER A 188 21.71 -31.03 12.24
N SER A 189 22.46 -30.41 11.33
CA SER A 189 23.91 -30.54 11.16
C SER A 189 24.46 -29.28 10.45
N GLU A 190 25.77 -29.05 10.47
CA GLU A 190 26.41 -27.91 9.80
C GLU A 190 27.74 -28.36 9.17
N TYR A 191 27.92 -28.14 7.86
CA TYR A 191 29.09 -28.64 7.11
C TYR A 191 30.42 -28.23 7.75
N ASN A 192 30.56 -26.93 8.07
CA ASN A 192 31.61 -26.34 8.90
C ASN A 192 31.20 -24.90 9.25
N SER A 193 32.09 -24.14 9.90
CA SER A 193 31.83 -22.76 10.32
C SER A 193 31.49 -21.77 9.19
N ASN A 194 31.86 -22.07 7.94
CA ASN A 194 31.50 -21.24 6.78
C ASN A 194 30.05 -21.48 6.30
N TYR A 195 29.36 -22.48 6.86
CA TYR A 195 27.99 -22.86 6.50
C TYR A 195 27.10 -22.97 7.75
N ALA A 196 27.43 -22.22 8.81
CA ALA A 196 26.69 -22.22 10.05
C ALA A 196 25.24 -21.74 9.85
N SER A 197 24.31 -22.30 10.61
CA SER A 197 22.88 -21.97 10.56
C SER A 197 22.59 -20.48 10.78
N ALA A 198 23.42 -19.80 11.58
CA ALA A 198 23.33 -18.35 11.83
C ALA A 198 23.49 -17.49 10.56
N HIS A 199 24.11 -18.02 9.50
CA HIS A 199 24.26 -17.31 8.23
C HIS A 199 22.98 -17.30 7.38
N ALA A 200 21.98 -18.11 7.72
CA ALA A 200 20.70 -18.16 7.01
C ALA A 200 19.62 -17.23 7.61
N ILE A 201 20.01 -16.33 8.51
CA ILE A 201 19.12 -15.34 9.14
C ILE A 201 19.78 -13.95 9.21
N ASN A 202 20.49 -13.56 8.15
CA ASN A 202 21.28 -12.32 8.11
C ASN A 202 20.83 -11.34 7.03
N ASP A 203 19.67 -11.57 6.40
CA ASP A 203 19.14 -10.84 5.25
C ASP A 203 20.03 -10.90 3.99
N GLY A 204 21.01 -11.80 3.98
CA GLY A 204 21.98 -12.01 2.92
C GLY A 204 21.45 -12.90 1.81
N ARG A 205 20.30 -12.57 1.23
CA ARG A 205 19.49 -13.38 0.29
C ARG A 205 20.21 -13.79 -1.00
N MET A 206 21.31 -13.11 -1.32
CA MET A 206 22.19 -13.46 -2.43
C MET A 206 23.15 -14.59 -2.10
N GLY A 207 23.32 -15.00 -0.85
CA GLY A 207 24.24 -16.10 -0.50
C GLY A 207 25.73 -15.82 -0.76
N LEU A 208 26.12 -14.59 -1.06
CA LEU A 208 27.51 -14.22 -1.38
C LEU A 208 28.33 -13.82 -0.14
N PRO A 209 29.58 -14.28 0.02
CA PRO A 209 30.25 -15.32 -0.76
C PRO A 209 29.83 -16.73 -0.30
N TRP A 210 29.36 -17.60 -1.20
CA TRP A 210 29.00 -18.97 -0.83
C TRP A 210 30.27 -19.80 -0.59
N GLY A 211 30.45 -20.35 0.62
CA GLY A 211 31.60 -21.18 0.98
C GLY A 211 32.93 -20.46 1.23
N GLY A 212 32.99 -19.15 0.99
CA GLY A 212 34.21 -18.35 1.08
C GLY A 212 34.27 -17.48 2.34
N GLY A 213 34.33 -18.09 3.53
CA GLY A 213 34.55 -17.39 4.81
C GLY A 213 33.56 -16.23 5.04
N CYS A 214 32.40 -16.54 5.62
CA CYS A 214 31.30 -15.60 5.75
C CYS A 214 31.67 -14.32 6.52
N GLY A 215 31.49 -13.17 5.86
CA GLY A 215 31.54 -11.87 6.49
C GLY A 215 30.22 -11.53 7.22
N SER A 216 29.98 -10.24 7.45
CA SER A 216 28.80 -9.76 8.19
C SER A 216 27.48 -9.80 7.42
N VAL A 217 27.49 -9.97 6.09
CA VAL A 217 26.29 -10.02 5.24
C VAL A 217 26.54 -10.99 4.08
N GLY A 218 25.61 -11.93 3.89
CA GLY A 218 25.65 -12.93 2.83
C GLY A 218 26.44 -14.20 3.18
N CYS A 219 25.81 -15.35 2.90
CA CYS A 219 26.23 -16.75 3.01
C CYS A 219 24.95 -17.60 3.13
N GLY A 220 25.05 -18.85 3.56
CA GLY A 220 23.90 -19.57 4.09
C GLY A 220 24.33 -20.81 4.83
N TRP A 221 23.33 -21.61 5.20
CA TRP A 221 23.49 -22.88 5.87
C TRP A 221 23.64 -24.02 4.85
N THR A 222 24.47 -25.00 5.20
CA THR A 222 24.55 -26.31 4.52
C THR A 222 24.76 -27.39 5.55
N ASP A 223 24.06 -28.50 5.37
CA ASP A 223 24.18 -29.68 6.22
C ASP A 223 25.57 -30.34 6.10
N SER A 224 25.92 -31.21 7.05
CA SER A 224 27.20 -31.96 7.05
C SER A 224 27.07 -33.40 6.57
N THR A 225 25.95 -33.75 5.98
CA THR A 225 25.51 -35.12 5.68
C THR A 225 25.32 -35.27 4.18
N SER A 226 26.40 -35.60 3.46
CA SER A 226 26.31 -35.95 2.04
C SER A 226 25.37 -37.14 1.87
N GLU A 227 24.20 -36.94 1.28
CA GLU A 227 23.20 -38.00 1.11
C GLU A 227 22.98 -38.32 -0.38
N ALA A 228 23.16 -39.59 -0.73
CA ALA A 228 22.73 -40.16 -2.00
C ALA A 228 21.32 -40.75 -1.86
N PHE A 229 20.35 -39.95 -1.37
CA PHE A 229 18.92 -40.29 -1.22
C PHE A 229 18.59 -41.52 -0.34
N PRO A 230 17.64 -41.43 0.62
CA PRO A 230 16.71 -40.34 0.89
C PRO A 230 17.20 -39.32 1.94
N PHE A 231 17.00 -38.03 1.65
CA PHE A 231 17.14 -36.86 2.54
C PHE A 231 16.19 -36.97 3.74
N ALA A 232 16.59 -37.68 4.79
CA ALA A 232 15.65 -38.08 5.83
C ALA A 232 15.66 -37.19 7.08
N ASN A 233 16.64 -36.32 7.31
CA ASN A 233 16.74 -35.60 8.60
C ASN A 233 17.27 -34.16 8.54
N ASP A 234 17.39 -33.56 7.37
CA ASP A 234 17.93 -32.20 7.24
C ASP A 234 16.89 -31.14 7.57
N TRP A 235 17.18 -30.33 8.59
CA TRP A 235 16.37 -29.17 8.93
C TRP A 235 17.22 -27.97 9.36
N LEU A 236 16.72 -26.78 9.03
CA LEU A 236 17.13 -25.49 9.56
C LEU A 236 15.93 -24.89 10.28
N GLN A 237 16.13 -24.45 11.53
CA GLN A 237 15.08 -23.80 12.32
C GLN A 237 15.54 -22.46 12.87
N VAL A 238 14.58 -21.62 13.21
CA VAL A 238 14.81 -20.32 13.86
C VAL A 238 13.89 -20.19 15.04
N LYS A 239 14.47 -19.95 16.22
CA LYS A 239 13.75 -19.58 17.44
C LYS A 239 13.62 -18.07 17.50
N PHE A 240 12.41 -17.56 17.70
CA PHE A 240 12.18 -16.13 17.89
C PHE A 240 12.51 -15.69 19.32
N ASN A 241 12.82 -14.40 19.49
CA ASN A 241 13.12 -13.84 20.82
C ASN A 241 11.95 -13.90 21.81
N ASN A 242 10.72 -13.88 21.30
CA ASN A 242 9.45 -13.98 22.01
C ASN A 242 8.39 -14.51 21.03
N PRO A 243 7.25 -15.07 21.50
CA PRO A 243 6.16 -15.48 20.61
C PRO A 243 5.73 -14.36 19.66
N LYS A 244 5.54 -14.68 18.39
CA LYS A 244 5.18 -13.74 17.31
C LYS A 244 3.91 -14.16 16.61
N THR A 245 3.25 -13.18 15.99
CA THR A 245 2.24 -13.43 14.96
C THR A 245 2.93 -13.29 13.61
N ILE A 246 2.76 -14.29 12.73
CA ILE A 246 3.35 -14.30 11.38
C ILE A 246 2.29 -14.65 10.33
N ASN A 247 2.44 -14.15 9.11
CA ASN A 247 1.56 -14.48 7.98
C ASN A 247 2.31 -14.82 6.68
N ARG A 248 3.65 -14.75 6.70
CA ARG A 248 4.49 -15.08 5.56
C ARG A 248 5.81 -15.68 6.03
N ILE A 249 6.26 -16.72 5.33
CA ILE A 249 7.61 -17.29 5.46
C ILE A 249 8.25 -17.31 4.09
N ASP A 250 9.50 -16.85 4.00
CA ASP A 250 10.29 -16.79 2.79
C ASP A 250 11.50 -17.72 2.93
N VAL A 251 11.69 -18.60 1.95
CA VAL A 251 12.79 -19.58 1.88
C VAL A 251 13.61 -19.29 0.64
N PHE A 252 14.91 -19.10 0.81
CA PHE A 252 15.88 -18.87 -0.26
C PHE A 252 16.84 -20.05 -0.32
N SER A 253 16.88 -20.76 -1.44
CA SER A 253 17.89 -21.78 -1.69
C SER A 253 19.14 -21.18 -2.33
N VAL A 254 20.19 -21.98 -2.39
CA VAL A 254 21.42 -21.66 -3.12
C VAL A 254 21.14 -21.49 -4.61
N GLN A 255 21.74 -20.48 -5.24
CA GLN A 255 21.64 -20.24 -6.69
C GLN A 255 22.59 -21.17 -7.47
N ASP A 256 22.14 -21.62 -8.63
CA ASP A 256 23.01 -22.26 -9.62
C ASP A 256 24.03 -21.26 -10.16
N THR A 257 25.23 -21.75 -10.45
CA THR A 257 26.21 -20.99 -11.24
C THR A 257 26.70 -21.81 -12.43
N PRO A 258 26.73 -21.23 -13.64
CA PRO A 258 27.55 -21.77 -14.70
C PRO A 258 29.04 -21.66 -14.32
N GLY A 259 29.68 -22.79 -14.02
CA GLY A 259 31.14 -22.89 -13.89
C GLY A 259 31.75 -22.41 -12.56
N GLY A 260 30.97 -22.32 -11.47
CA GLY A 260 31.49 -22.01 -10.13
C GLY A 260 31.89 -20.55 -9.90
N SER A 261 31.52 -19.64 -10.82
CA SER A 261 31.79 -18.21 -10.68
C SER A 261 30.65 -17.51 -9.91
N PHE A 262 30.99 -16.75 -8.89
CA PHE A 262 30.06 -15.87 -8.17
C PHE A 262 29.61 -14.64 -8.99
N ALA A 263 30.15 -14.46 -10.20
CA ALA A 263 29.76 -13.38 -11.09
C ALA A 263 28.36 -13.64 -11.68
N GLY A 264 27.35 -12.94 -11.17
CA GLY A 264 25.97 -12.99 -11.71
C GLY A 264 24.88 -13.38 -10.71
N TRP A 265 25.21 -13.62 -9.44
CA TRP A 265 24.18 -13.81 -8.40
C TRP A 265 23.38 -12.52 -8.24
N VAL A 266 22.06 -12.66 -8.13
CA VAL A 266 21.12 -11.55 -7.95
C VAL A 266 20.34 -11.76 -6.66
N ASP A 267 19.77 -10.71 -6.08
CA ASP A 267 18.78 -10.88 -5.02
C ASP A 267 17.54 -11.57 -5.63
N PRO A 268 17.16 -12.78 -5.19
CA PRO A 268 16.02 -13.49 -5.78
C PRO A 268 14.67 -12.76 -5.62
N THR A 269 14.57 -11.80 -4.69
CA THR A 269 13.36 -10.97 -4.59
C THR A 269 13.21 -9.98 -5.73
N SER A 270 14.31 -9.62 -6.41
CA SER A 270 14.28 -8.79 -7.61
C SER A 270 13.89 -9.59 -8.88
N ASN A 271 13.98 -10.92 -8.82
CA ASN A 271 13.56 -11.84 -9.88
C ASN A 271 12.97 -13.13 -9.27
N PRO A 272 11.71 -13.12 -8.80
CA PRO A 272 11.10 -14.26 -8.12
C PRO A 272 10.84 -15.47 -9.04
N SER A 273 10.98 -15.29 -10.36
CA SER A 273 10.93 -16.37 -11.35
C SER A 273 12.27 -17.07 -11.57
N LEU A 274 13.32 -16.71 -10.82
CA LEU A 274 14.63 -17.34 -10.93
C LEU A 274 14.55 -18.83 -10.55
N THR A 275 14.97 -19.68 -11.48
CA THR A 275 14.98 -21.14 -11.32
C THR A 275 16.39 -21.70 -11.20
N PHE A 276 16.52 -22.85 -10.54
CA PHE A 276 17.69 -23.74 -10.67
C PHE A 276 17.44 -24.85 -11.71
N ASN A 277 18.51 -25.35 -12.31
CA ASN A 277 18.50 -26.44 -13.26
C ASN A 277 18.42 -27.78 -12.52
N ASN A 278 17.48 -28.63 -12.96
CA ASN A 278 17.14 -29.90 -12.32
C ASN A 278 17.45 -31.14 -13.19
N THR A 279 18.23 -31.01 -14.27
CA THR A 279 18.50 -32.12 -15.22
C THR A 279 19.40 -33.22 -14.64
N PRO A 280 18.90 -34.45 -14.42
CA PRO A 280 19.73 -35.63 -14.12
C PRO A 280 20.37 -36.19 -15.41
N PRO A 281 21.50 -36.95 -15.40
CA PRO A 281 22.25 -37.50 -14.27
C PRO A 281 23.55 -36.72 -14.01
N TYR A 282 23.74 -36.18 -12.80
CA TYR A 282 24.79 -35.20 -12.45
C TYR A 282 26.20 -35.50 -13.01
N PRO A 283 26.66 -34.81 -14.07
CA PRO A 283 28.08 -34.75 -14.43
C PRO A 283 28.63 -33.33 -14.21
N ASN A 284 27.82 -32.38 -13.73
CA ASN A 284 28.21 -31.02 -13.40
C ASN A 284 27.84 -30.74 -11.93
N ALA A 285 28.85 -30.59 -11.09
CA ALA A 285 28.77 -30.34 -9.66
C ALA A 285 28.27 -28.91 -9.32
N SER A 286 27.19 -28.43 -9.96
CA SER A 286 26.78 -27.02 -9.88
C SER A 286 25.26 -26.79 -9.91
N SER A 287 24.46 -27.85 -9.75
CA SER A 287 23.01 -27.72 -9.53
C SER A 287 22.73 -27.66 -8.04
N HIS A 288 22.24 -26.52 -7.57
CA HIS A 288 21.89 -26.28 -6.18
C HIS A 288 20.42 -25.83 -6.08
N GLY A 289 19.73 -26.25 -5.02
CA GLY A 289 18.33 -25.89 -4.84
C GLY A 289 17.55 -26.89 -4.01
N LEU A 290 16.44 -26.43 -3.44
CA LEU A 290 15.52 -27.28 -2.71
C LEU A 290 14.35 -27.70 -3.61
N ILE A 291 14.18 -29.01 -3.81
CA ILE A 291 13.13 -29.57 -4.68
C ILE A 291 11.87 -29.88 -3.86
N ASP A 292 12.02 -30.65 -2.79
CA ASP A 292 10.93 -31.02 -1.90
C ASP A 292 11.30 -30.64 -0.45
N PHE A 293 10.41 -29.90 0.21
CA PHE A 293 10.62 -29.46 1.60
C PHE A 293 9.31 -29.05 2.27
N GLN A 294 9.30 -29.05 3.59
CA GLN A 294 8.18 -28.62 4.41
C GLN A 294 8.55 -27.41 5.26
N VAL A 295 7.76 -26.35 5.15
CA VAL A 295 7.84 -25.17 6.02
C VAL A 295 6.89 -25.37 7.18
N GLN A 296 7.45 -25.37 8.39
CA GLN A 296 6.74 -25.73 9.61
C GLN A 296 6.93 -24.66 10.69
N TYR A 297 6.03 -24.64 11.66
CA TYR A 297 6.08 -23.74 12.81
C TYR A 297 5.80 -24.51 14.10
N SER A 298 6.18 -23.91 15.22
CA SER A 298 5.84 -24.33 16.58
C SER A 298 5.34 -23.14 17.39
N THR A 299 4.45 -23.42 18.35
CA THR A 299 3.99 -22.48 19.38
C THR A 299 4.50 -22.85 20.77
N THR A 300 5.38 -23.85 20.87
CA THR A 300 5.78 -24.49 22.14
C THR A 300 7.29 -24.52 22.37
N GLY A 301 8.10 -23.92 21.50
CA GLY A 301 9.56 -23.91 21.63
C GLY A 301 10.27 -25.10 20.95
N GLY A 302 9.71 -25.63 19.85
CA GLY A 302 10.24 -26.81 19.14
C GLY A 302 9.16 -27.84 18.80
N ALA A 303 9.46 -29.14 18.84
CA ALA A 303 8.43 -30.16 18.58
C ALA A 303 7.26 -30.06 19.60
N PRO A 304 6.00 -30.32 19.19
CA PRO A 304 5.56 -30.80 17.88
C PRO A 304 5.56 -29.69 16.82
N TRP A 305 5.86 -30.09 15.59
CA TRP A 305 5.89 -29.20 14.44
C TRP A 305 4.61 -29.33 13.61
N THR A 306 4.09 -28.20 13.14
CA THR A 306 2.93 -28.15 12.25
C THR A 306 3.31 -27.47 10.95
N THR A 307 2.96 -28.05 9.80
CA THR A 307 3.18 -27.42 8.48
C THR A 307 2.27 -26.20 8.32
N VAL A 308 2.83 -25.05 7.90
CA VAL A 308 2.01 -23.87 7.60
C VAL A 308 1.08 -24.14 6.42
N PRO A 309 -0.09 -23.48 6.29
CA PRO A 309 -0.92 -23.60 5.09
C PRO A 309 -0.11 -23.27 3.82
N GLY A 310 -0.08 -24.19 2.85
CA GLY A 310 0.75 -24.05 1.64
C GLY A 310 2.24 -24.34 1.83
N GLY A 311 2.66 -24.78 3.02
CA GLY A 311 4.07 -25.04 3.37
C GLY A 311 4.62 -26.39 2.93
N ASN A 312 3.82 -27.29 2.36
CA ASN A 312 4.31 -28.56 1.79
C ASN A 312 4.70 -28.35 0.33
N ILE A 313 5.99 -28.16 0.06
CA ILE A 313 6.52 -27.84 -1.26
C ILE A 313 7.07 -29.11 -1.92
N SER A 314 6.66 -29.36 -3.15
CA SER A 314 7.10 -30.52 -3.95
C SER A 314 7.39 -30.11 -5.39
N ASN A 315 8.37 -30.75 -6.02
CA ASN A 315 8.83 -30.47 -7.39
C ASN A 315 9.15 -28.99 -7.63
N ASN A 316 9.67 -28.30 -6.61
CA ASN A 316 10.10 -26.92 -6.74
C ASN A 316 11.34 -26.84 -7.63
N ASN A 317 11.39 -25.81 -8.46
CA ASN A 317 12.55 -25.43 -9.25
C ASN A 317 12.92 -23.95 -9.07
N LEU A 318 12.26 -23.23 -8.16
CA LEU A 318 12.53 -21.82 -7.87
C LEU A 318 13.58 -21.68 -6.77
N ILE A 319 14.44 -20.69 -6.91
CA ILE A 319 15.41 -20.30 -5.88
C ILE A 319 14.72 -19.68 -4.65
N PHE A 320 13.66 -18.93 -4.90
CA PHE A 320 12.92 -18.20 -3.88
C PHE A 320 11.49 -18.71 -3.80
N LYS A 321 11.09 -19.14 -2.59
CA LYS A 321 9.72 -19.49 -2.28
C LYS A 321 9.18 -18.59 -1.18
N SER A 322 8.14 -17.83 -1.51
CA SER A 322 7.34 -17.08 -0.55
C SER A 322 6.04 -17.83 -0.26
N ILE A 323 5.76 -18.09 1.01
CA ILE A 323 4.57 -18.82 1.48
C ILE A 323 3.76 -17.86 2.36
N SER A 324 2.64 -17.37 1.84
CA SER A 324 1.70 -16.50 2.55
C SER A 324 0.49 -17.28 3.03
N PHE A 325 0.01 -16.99 4.24
CA PHE A 325 -1.09 -17.70 4.89
C PHE A 325 -1.86 -16.76 5.84
N ALA A 326 -3.03 -17.20 6.33
CA ALA A 326 -3.76 -16.47 7.36
C ALA A 326 -2.92 -16.36 8.65
N ALA A 327 -2.89 -15.19 9.29
CA ALA A 327 -1.98 -14.92 10.39
C ALA A 327 -2.08 -15.97 11.53
N ILE A 328 -0.95 -16.56 11.88
CA ILE A 328 -0.82 -17.54 12.97
C ILE A 328 -0.21 -16.82 14.17
N SER A 329 -0.90 -16.86 15.30
CA SER A 329 -0.47 -16.20 16.55
C SER A 329 0.34 -17.14 17.44
N ASN A 330 1.13 -16.56 18.34
CA ASN A 330 1.94 -17.28 19.35
C ASN A 330 2.97 -18.26 18.76
N VAL A 331 3.48 -17.99 17.55
CA VAL A 331 4.56 -18.79 16.95
C VAL A 331 5.86 -18.48 17.68
N THR A 332 6.55 -19.51 18.17
CA THR A 332 7.83 -19.40 18.87
C THR A 332 9.00 -19.74 17.95
N ASP A 333 8.77 -20.65 16.99
CA ASP A 333 9.81 -21.17 16.12
C ASP A 333 9.25 -21.48 14.74
N ILE A 334 10.11 -21.40 13.74
CA ILE A 334 9.87 -21.89 12.38
C ILE A 334 10.97 -22.85 11.99
N ARG A 335 10.70 -23.77 11.06
CA ARG A 335 11.73 -24.58 10.42
C ARG A 335 11.41 -24.90 8.98
N VAL A 336 12.45 -25.19 8.21
CA VAL A 336 12.38 -25.86 6.92
C VAL A 336 12.92 -27.26 7.13
N LEU A 337 12.09 -28.27 6.86
CA LEU A 337 12.49 -29.68 6.79
C LEU A 337 12.69 -30.06 5.33
N VAL A 338 13.93 -30.34 4.94
CA VAL A 338 14.29 -30.67 3.56
C VAL A 338 14.09 -32.17 3.33
N THR A 339 13.37 -32.53 2.27
CA THR A 339 13.11 -33.93 1.90
C THR A 339 13.68 -34.30 0.54
N LYS A 340 14.12 -33.31 -0.25
CA LYS A 340 14.85 -33.51 -1.52
C LYS A 340 15.59 -32.24 -1.96
N SER A 341 16.88 -32.38 -2.27
CA SER A 341 17.69 -31.31 -2.89
C SER A 341 18.16 -31.70 -4.30
N ALA A 342 18.53 -30.69 -5.09
CA ALA A 342 19.21 -30.85 -6.38
C ALA A 342 20.72 -31.14 -6.23
N ASP A 343 21.29 -30.93 -5.04
CA ASP A 343 22.66 -31.32 -4.72
C ASP A 343 22.64 -32.54 -3.77
N THR A 344 23.82 -33.10 -3.49
CA THR A 344 24.08 -34.11 -2.45
C THR A 344 23.98 -33.55 -1.02
N TYR A 345 23.91 -32.23 -0.88
CA TYR A 345 23.72 -31.50 0.36
C TYR A 345 22.49 -30.60 0.27
N SER A 346 21.86 -30.30 1.41
CA SER A 346 20.80 -29.31 1.52
C SER A 346 21.37 -27.92 1.86
N GLY A 347 21.06 -26.93 1.02
CA GLY A 347 21.54 -25.56 1.19
C GLY A 347 20.41 -24.54 1.29
N ILE A 348 20.41 -23.73 2.36
CA ILE A 348 19.47 -22.62 2.58
C ILE A 348 20.28 -21.33 2.75
N VAL A 349 20.04 -20.38 1.85
CA VAL A 349 20.68 -19.05 1.88
C VAL A 349 20.06 -18.16 2.94
N GLU A 350 18.73 -18.14 3.04
CA GLU A 350 18.03 -17.30 4.00
C GLU A 350 16.67 -17.90 4.34
N LEU A 351 16.28 -17.82 5.60
CA LEU A 351 14.96 -18.18 6.11
C LEU A 351 14.38 -16.99 6.87
N SER A 352 13.30 -16.42 6.34
CA SER A 352 12.66 -15.24 6.90
C SER A 352 11.22 -15.51 7.29
N ALA A 353 10.73 -14.88 8.35
CA ALA A 353 9.31 -14.91 8.73
C ALA A 353 8.83 -13.51 9.08
N TRP A 354 7.64 -13.16 8.60
CA TRP A 354 7.18 -11.77 8.59
C TRP A 354 5.91 -11.58 9.39
N THR A 355 5.85 -10.46 10.11
CA THR A 355 4.62 -10.00 10.79
C THR A 355 3.54 -9.59 9.78
N PRO A 356 2.25 -9.68 10.15
CA PRO A 356 1.14 -9.29 9.28
C PRO A 356 1.12 -7.84 8.80
#